data_AF-A0A0J8WX62-F1
#
_entry.id   AF-A0A0J8WX62-F1
#
_cell.length_a   1.000
_cell.length_b   1.000
_cell.length_c   1.000
_cell.angle_alpha   90.00
_cell.angle_beta   90.00
_cell.angle_gamma   90.00
#
_symmetry.space_group_name_H-M   'P 1'
#
loop_
_entity.id
_entity.type
_entity.pdbx_description
1 polymer ?
#
loop_
_entity_poly.entity_id
_entity_poly.type
_entity_poly.pdbx_seq_one_letter_code
_entity_poly.pdbx_strand_id
1 'polypeptide(L)' 'MTGTKFNPGDRVRLRANGLVGVVREVGEPGSWSEVRVAWDTLRGTYGYRKRYLELINTPNPKGE' A
#
# COMPACT_ATOMS: atom_id res chain seq x y z
N MET A 1 5.12 -5.39 -18.75
CA MET A 1 5.95 -5.44 -17.52
C MET A 1 6.20 -4.00 -17.11
N THR A 2 5.88 -3.47 -15.92
CA THR A 2 5.53 -3.99 -14.60
C THR A 2 4.68 -2.91 -13.89
N GLY A 3 3.43 -3.21 -13.51
CA GLY A 3 2.70 -2.32 -12.60
C GLY A 3 3.37 -2.37 -11.22
N THR A 4 3.53 -1.22 -10.56
CA THR A 4 4.13 -1.15 -9.20
C THR A 4 3.48 -2.19 -8.30
N LYS A 5 4.27 -3.18 -7.87
CA LYS A 5 3.82 -4.19 -6.90
C LYS A 5 3.91 -3.56 -5.52
N PHE A 6 2.81 -3.64 -4.77
CA PHE A 6 2.79 -3.33 -3.35
C PHE A 6 2.99 -4.64 -2.59
N ASN A 7 3.65 -4.56 -1.44
CA ASN A 7 3.89 -5.66 -0.51
C ASN A 7 3.46 -5.23 0.90
N PRO A 8 3.01 -6.16 1.75
CA PRO A 8 2.85 -5.91 3.17
C PRO A 8 4.14 -5.32 3.78
N GLY A 9 4.01 -4.22 4.52
CA GLY A 9 5.13 -3.46 5.07
C GLY A 9 5.55 -2.24 4.24
N ASP A 10 5.15 -2.15 2.97
CA ASP A 10 5.41 -0.97 2.14
C ASP A 10 4.77 0.29 2.75
N ARG A 11 5.52 1.39 2.77
CA ARG A 11 5.00 2.70 3.11
C ARG A 11 4.47 3.37 1.86
N VAL A 12 3.22 3.80 1.95
CA VAL A 12 2.50 4.40 0.83
C VAL A 12 1.92 5.76 1.21
N ARG A 13 1.71 6.60 0.21
CA ARG A 13 1.01 7.86 0.29
C ARG A 13 -0.27 7.80 -0.54
N LEU A 14 -1.38 8.28 0.01
CA LEU A 14 -2.64 8.46 -0.72
C LEU A 14 -2.53 9.69 -1.62
N ARG A 15 -2.68 9.52 -2.93
CA ARG A 15 -2.56 10.61 -3.92
C ARG A 15 -3.57 11.74 -3.72
N ALA A 16 -4.75 11.43 -3.17
CA ALA A 16 -5.85 12.40 -3.07
C ALA A 16 -5.61 13.48 -1.99
N ASN A 17 -4.95 13.14 -0.89
CA ASN A 17 -4.81 14.03 0.27
C ASN A 17 -3.44 13.94 0.97
N GLY A 18 -2.51 13.14 0.46
CA GLY A 18 -1.17 13.00 1.01
C GLY A 18 -1.07 12.16 2.28
N LEU A 19 -2.14 11.47 2.71
CA LEU A 19 -2.09 10.61 3.89
C LEU A 19 -1.03 9.51 3.71
N VAL A 20 -0.28 9.23 4.77
CA VAL A 20 0.76 8.21 4.77
C VAL A 20 0.34 7.04 5.64
N GLY A 21 0.66 5.84 5.19
CA GLY A 21 0.35 4.61 5.91
C GLY A 21 1.22 3.45 5.46
N VAL A 22 0.97 2.30 6.06
CA VAL A 22 1.68 1.05 5.80
C VAL A 22 0.73 0.03 5.22
N VAL A 23 1.13 -0.61 4.13
CA VAL A 23 0.40 -1.71 3.52
C VAL A 23 0.38 -2.90 4.49
N ARG A 24 -0.80 -3.46 4.73
CA ARG A 24 -1.00 -4.63 5.59
C ARG A 24 -1.29 -5.87 4.79
N GLU A 25 -2.06 -5.72 3.72
CA GLU A 25 -2.51 -6.83 2.87
C GLU A 25 -2.68 -6.33 1.43
N VAL A 26 -2.39 -7.19 0.46
CA VAL A 26 -2.53 -6.90 -0.96
C VAL A 26 -3.38 -8.00 -1.56
N GLY A 27 -4.56 -7.64 -2.09
CA GLY A 27 -5.45 -8.59 -2.74
C GLY A 27 -4.80 -9.26 -3.95
N GLU A 28 -5.14 -10.53 -4.16
CA GLU A 28 -4.57 -11.36 -5.21
C GLU A 28 -4.82 -10.81 -6.63
N PRO A 29 -3.91 -11.07 -7.58
CA PRO A 29 -4.12 -10.71 -8.98
C PRO A 29 -5.28 -11.52 -9.57
N GLY A 30 -6.46 -10.90 -9.64
CA GLY A 30 -7.66 -11.47 -10.28
C GLY A 30 -8.96 -11.08 -9.56
N SER A 31 -8.89 -10.91 -8.25
CA SER A 31 -9.99 -10.40 -7.43
C SER A 31 -9.63 -8.99 -7.00
N TRP A 32 -10.29 -7.98 -7.58
CA TRP A 32 -10.26 -6.56 -7.20
C TRP A 32 -8.93 -6.11 -6.57
N SER A 33 -8.04 -5.48 -7.37
CA SER A 33 -6.72 -4.96 -6.93
C SER A 33 -6.80 -3.92 -5.80
N GLU A 34 -7.18 -4.37 -4.61
CA GLU A 34 -7.33 -3.66 -3.37
C GLU A 34 -6.07 -3.89 -2.55
N VAL A 35 -5.58 -2.80 -1.98
CA VAL A 35 -4.45 -2.75 -1.06
C VAL A 35 -5.01 -2.22 0.23
N ARG A 36 -4.85 -2.99 1.30
CA ARG A 36 -5.29 -2.62 2.63
C ARG A 36 -4.17 -1.88 3.34
N VAL A 37 -4.43 -0.64 3.72
CA VAL A 37 -3.45 0.27 4.30
C VAL A 37 -3.89 0.66 5.70
N ALA A 38 -2.99 0.52 6.66
CA ALA A 38 -3.14 1.12 7.97
C ALA A 38 -2.54 2.53 7.92
N TRP A 39 -3.37 3.56 8.07
CA TRP A 39 -2.94 4.95 7.97
C TRP A 39 -2.40 5.47 9.30
N ASP A 40 -1.35 6.29 9.25
CA ASP A 40 -0.69 6.82 10.45
C ASP A 40 -1.63 7.71 11.29
N THR A 41 -2.59 8.37 10.64
CA THR A 41 -3.51 9.33 11.27
C THR A 41 -4.93 8.79 11.48
N LEU A 42 -5.26 7.61 10.95
CA LEU A 42 -6.61 7.01 11.08
C LEU A 42 -6.53 5.73 11.89
N ARG A 43 -7.53 5.48 12.72
CA ARG A 43 -7.61 4.21 13.47
C ARG A 43 -8.15 3.11 12.56
N GLY A 44 -7.29 2.18 12.16
CA GLY A 44 -7.67 0.94 11.48
C GLY A 44 -7.02 0.76 10.12
N THR A 45 -7.47 -0.27 9.41
CA THR A 45 -6.97 -0.65 8.09
C THR A 45 -8.09 -0.49 7.07
N TYR A 46 -7.80 0.17 5.96
CA TYR A 46 -8.77 0.53 4.94
C TYR A 46 -8.31 0.09 3.55
N GLY A 47 -9.24 -0.39 2.72
CA GLY A 47 -8.98 -0.86 1.35
C GLY A 47 -8.95 0.26 0.31
N TYR A 48 -7.92 0.29 -0.53
CA TYR A 48 -7.79 1.24 -1.64
C TYR A 48 -7.34 0.54 -2.92
N ARG A 49 -7.78 1.06 -4.07
CA ARG A 49 -7.23 0.62 -5.36
C ARG A 49 -5.79 1.10 -5.51
N LYS A 50 -4.93 0.24 -6.06
CA LYS A 50 -3.51 0.51 -6.35
C LYS A 50 -3.25 1.88 -7.00
N ARG A 51 -4.12 2.31 -7.93
CA ARG A 51 -3.99 3.60 -8.64
C ARG A 51 -4.02 4.84 -7.75
N TYR A 52 -4.62 4.74 -6.55
CA TYR A 52 -4.71 5.85 -5.61
C TYR A 52 -3.52 5.93 -4.65
N LEU A 53 -2.68 4.90 -4.65
CA LEU A 53 -1.54 4.80 -3.75
C LEU A 53 -0.25 5.12 -4.53
N GLU A 54 0.65 5.82 -3.86
CA GLU A 54 2.01 6.08 -4.29
C GLU A 54 2.94 5.36 -3.32
N LEU A 55 3.85 4.55 -3.85
CA LEU A 55 4.89 3.91 -3.05
C LEU A 55 5.95 4.97 -2.71
N ILE A 56 6.15 5.24 -1.42
CA ILE A 56 7.11 6.25 -0.95
C ILE A 56 8.30 5.65 -0.21
N ASN A 57 8.15 4.42 0.31
CA ASN A 57 9.23 3.64 0.87
C ASN A 57 8.88 2.15 0.79
N THR A 58 9.79 1.34 0.29
CA THR A 58 9.75 -0.11 0.45
C THR A 58 10.57 -0.45 1.68
N PRO A 59 10.11 -1.26 2.65
CA PRO A 59 11.00 -1.79 3.65
C PRO A 59 12.13 -2.45 2.87
N ASN A 60 13.35 -1.92 3.06
CA ASN A 60 14.52 -2.49 2.42
C ASN A 60 14.49 -3.97 2.78
N PRO A 61 14.59 -4.91 1.83
CA PRO A 61 14.82 -6.30 2.16
C PRO A 61 16.25 -6.40 2.73
N LYS A 62 16.46 -5.90 3.95
CA LYS A 62 17.64 -6.16 4.76
C LYS A 62 17.26 -7.30 5.68
N GLY A 63 17.44 -8.49 5.14
CA GLY A 63 17.05 -9.76 5.72
C GLY A 63 16.91 -10.87 4.68
N GLU A 64 17.56 -10.76 3.52
CA GLU A 64 18.20 -11.92 2.87
C GLU A 64 19.72 -11.72 2.97
#